data_AF-A0A5C7JMD4-F1
#
_entry.id   AF-A0A5C7JMD4-F1
#
_cell.length_a   1.000
_cell.length_b   1.000
_cell.length_c   1.000
_cell.angle_alpha   90.00
_cell.angle_beta   90.00
_cell.angle_gamma   90.00
#
_symmetry.space_group_name_H-M   'P 1'
#
loop_
_entity.id
_entity.type
_entity.pdbx_description
1 polymer ?
#
loop_
_entity_poly.entity_id
_entity_poly.type
_entity_poly.pdbx_seq_one_letter_code
_entity_poly.pdbx_strand_id
1 'polypeptide(L)'
;MTTFNYNKTVRADQLQTEIQGSAITIAIENILSSPNSVTVNFKTDLTTGEIVILDNIVNNHVPQNIAPDVNEVKIVESLVSKKDDDGNQKVTIQPRLGSGVTIITHNFGDPCTWYQNSVEIVDEVLSPKVPAVYDVYKCSKTNIIDIEHGRITFDERVDQKYCIRVKVNDVIVTSGFTFNYEDGEITFQTPLTSNDEVKLKFWYATDSVFTIAPTAGKKLKIEHVETQFSADVDMVGKTEARFEEWGYNPANLPNKMLYKRTRYKNIAQFIDESNNRFCAELSPIDNLSKTLHVFVWDYPVSRVMKSSQGAEVRVSMYDVSTGLLDKPIKNKTNGNLERATVAFYCVSEDE
;
A
#
# COMPACT_ATOMS: atom_id res chain seq x y z
N MET A 1 -20.00 -38.91 36.50
CA MET A 1 -19.76 -38.42 35.13
C MET A 1 -21.08 -37.86 34.68
N THR A 2 -21.15 -36.54 34.53
CA THR A 2 -22.39 -35.87 34.14
C THR A 2 -22.23 -35.29 32.74
N THR A 3 -23.24 -35.54 31.92
CA THR A 3 -23.35 -35.10 30.53
C THR A 3 -24.42 -34.03 30.44
N PHE A 4 -24.07 -32.86 29.93
CA PHE A 4 -25.02 -31.75 29.70
C PHE A 4 -25.22 -31.56 28.20
N ASN A 5 -26.48 -31.47 27.75
CA ASN A 5 -26.84 -31.33 26.35
C ASN A 5 -27.59 -30.02 26.13
N TYR A 6 -27.13 -29.23 25.16
CA TYR A 6 -27.73 -27.96 24.79
C TYR A 6 -28.00 -27.94 23.29
N ASN A 7 -29.16 -27.40 22.90
CA ASN A 7 -29.52 -27.22 21.48
C ASN A 7 -29.00 -25.88 20.98
N LYS A 8 -27.68 -25.74 20.92
CA LYS A 8 -27.02 -24.51 20.50
C LYS A 8 -25.75 -24.83 19.73
N THR A 9 -25.52 -24.11 18.64
CA THR A 9 -24.25 -24.11 17.92
C THR A 9 -23.21 -23.37 18.75
N VAL A 10 -22.08 -24.02 19.02
CA VAL A 10 -20.98 -23.45 19.80
C VAL A 10 -19.65 -23.81 19.16
N ARG A 11 -18.62 -23.02 19.42
CA ARG A 11 -17.24 -23.37 19.11
C ARG A 11 -16.63 -24.06 20.33
N ALA A 12 -16.31 -25.36 20.22
CA ALA A 12 -15.88 -26.18 21.36
C ALA A 12 -14.66 -25.59 22.10
N ASP A 13 -13.64 -25.11 21.39
CA ASP A 13 -12.42 -24.58 22.00
C ASP A 13 -12.69 -23.29 22.81
N GLN A 14 -13.54 -22.42 22.27
CA GLN A 14 -13.90 -21.16 22.92
C GLN A 14 -14.81 -21.43 24.12
N LEU A 15 -15.81 -22.30 23.96
CA LEU A 15 -16.67 -22.73 25.07
C LEU A 15 -15.85 -23.40 26.19
N GLN A 16 -14.87 -24.22 25.83
CA GLN A 16 -13.95 -24.83 26.80
C GLN A 16 -13.17 -23.75 27.57
N THR A 17 -12.67 -22.72 26.88
CA THR A 17 -11.96 -21.61 27.50
C THR A 17 -12.87 -20.80 28.44
N GLU A 18 -14.11 -20.54 28.02
CA GLU A 18 -15.12 -19.84 28.83
C GLU A 18 -15.49 -20.62 30.09
N ILE A 19 -15.65 -21.94 30.00
CA ILE A 19 -15.88 -22.82 31.15
C ILE A 19 -14.65 -22.84 32.07
N GLN A 20 -13.45 -22.97 31.52
CA GLN A 20 -12.20 -22.98 32.31
C GLN A 20 -11.89 -21.63 32.97
N GLY A 21 -12.36 -20.52 32.39
CA GLY A 21 -12.26 -19.17 32.96
C GLY A 21 -13.37 -18.82 33.96
N SER A 22 -14.31 -19.74 34.19
CA SER A 22 -15.43 -19.55 35.11
C SER A 22 -15.13 -20.02 36.53
N ALA A 23 -16.11 -19.93 37.42
CA ALA A 23 -16.02 -20.50 38.76
C ALA A 23 -16.31 -22.02 38.82
N ILE A 24 -16.49 -22.70 37.67
CA ILE A 24 -16.62 -24.15 37.61
C ILE A 24 -15.25 -24.78 37.90
N THR A 25 -15.17 -25.57 38.97
CA THR A 25 -13.90 -26.16 39.44
C THR A 25 -13.66 -27.57 38.90
N ILE A 26 -14.72 -28.23 38.42
CA ILE A 26 -14.65 -29.58 37.90
C ILE A 26 -14.04 -29.58 36.49
N ALA A 27 -13.09 -30.48 36.27
CA ALA A 27 -12.42 -30.62 34.98
C ALA A 27 -13.36 -31.18 33.90
N ILE A 28 -13.32 -30.55 32.73
CA ILE A 28 -13.95 -31.03 31.50
C ILE A 28 -13.23 -32.30 31.04
N GLU A 29 -13.99 -33.31 30.65
CA GLU A 29 -13.48 -34.52 30.02
C GLU A 29 -13.41 -34.36 28.50
N ASN A 30 -14.51 -33.93 27.89
CA ASN A 30 -14.56 -33.53 26.48
C ASN A 30 -15.78 -32.63 26.22
N ILE A 31 -15.75 -31.96 25.08
CA ILE A 31 -16.89 -31.24 24.51
C ILE A 31 -17.14 -31.80 23.11
N LEU A 32 -18.36 -32.25 22.85
CA LEU A 32 -18.79 -32.74 21.55
C LEU A 32 -19.74 -31.69 20.95
N SER A 33 -19.30 -30.99 19.90
CA SER A 33 -20.12 -30.02 19.18
C SER A 33 -20.65 -30.62 17.87
N SER A 34 -21.94 -30.43 17.62
CA SER A 34 -22.61 -30.68 16.35
C SER A 34 -23.22 -29.37 15.81
N PRO A 35 -23.69 -29.32 14.55
CA PRO A 35 -24.24 -28.09 13.98
C PRO A 35 -25.34 -27.44 14.81
N ASN A 36 -26.14 -28.21 15.55
CA ASN A 36 -27.29 -27.72 16.31
C ASN A 36 -27.27 -28.12 17.79
N SER A 37 -26.21 -28.77 18.26
CA SER A 37 -26.13 -29.16 19.66
C SER A 37 -24.70 -29.16 20.18
N VAL A 38 -24.56 -28.99 21.49
CA VAL A 38 -23.33 -29.26 22.20
C VAL A 38 -23.60 -30.19 23.36
N THR A 39 -22.69 -31.14 23.54
CA THR A 39 -22.61 -31.99 24.72
C THR A 39 -21.33 -31.65 25.48
N VAL A 40 -21.44 -31.29 26.75
CA VAL A 40 -20.30 -31.04 27.64
C VAL A 40 -20.24 -32.16 28.67
N ASN A 41 -19.12 -32.88 28.70
CA ASN A 41 -18.89 -33.97 29.65
C ASN A 41 -17.86 -33.55 30.69
N PHE A 42 -18.20 -33.71 31.97
CA PHE A 42 -17.30 -33.45 33.10
C PHE A 42 -16.86 -34.76 33.76
N LYS A 43 -15.61 -34.77 34.25
CA LYS A 43 -15.02 -35.95 34.90
C LYS A 43 -15.79 -36.39 36.15
N THR A 44 -16.43 -35.45 36.84
CA THR A 44 -17.33 -35.70 37.97
C THR A 44 -18.58 -34.85 37.83
N ASP A 45 -19.53 -35.06 38.74
CA ASP A 45 -20.80 -34.35 38.70
C ASP A 45 -20.62 -32.91 39.17
N LEU A 46 -21.33 -31.97 38.52
CA LEU A 46 -21.32 -30.56 38.90
C LEU A 46 -22.27 -30.32 40.07
N THR A 47 -21.94 -29.34 40.91
CA THR A 47 -22.88 -28.83 41.91
C THR A 47 -24.02 -28.06 41.25
N THR A 48 -25.14 -27.89 41.94
CA THR A 48 -26.28 -27.10 41.43
C THR A 48 -25.88 -25.67 41.04
N GLY A 49 -24.94 -25.05 41.76
CA GLY A 49 -24.42 -23.73 41.42
C GLY A 49 -23.58 -23.71 40.15
N GLU A 50 -22.74 -24.72 39.93
CA GLU A 50 -21.93 -24.86 38.72
C GLU A 50 -22.78 -25.15 37.48
N ILE A 51 -23.89 -25.87 37.63
CA ILE A 51 -24.86 -26.09 36.53
C ILE A 51 -25.44 -24.75 36.07
N VAL A 52 -25.84 -23.88 36.99
CA VAL A 52 -26.36 -22.54 36.65
C VAL A 52 -25.30 -21.69 35.93
N ILE A 53 -24.03 -21.81 36.33
CA ILE A 53 -22.93 -21.12 35.66
C ILE A 53 -22.75 -21.68 34.24
N LEU A 54 -22.75 -23.00 34.07
CA LEU A 54 -22.64 -23.66 32.78
C LEU A 54 -23.77 -23.24 31.84
N ASP A 55 -25.01 -23.24 32.31
CA ASP A 55 -26.18 -22.81 31.55
C ASP A 55 -26.03 -21.36 31.08
N ASN A 56 -25.57 -20.46 31.94
CA ASN A 56 -25.35 -19.06 31.58
C ASN A 56 -24.23 -18.88 30.56
N ILE A 57 -23.13 -19.64 30.68
CA ILE A 57 -22.04 -19.62 29.71
C ILE A 57 -22.53 -20.10 28.35
N VAL A 58 -23.19 -21.26 28.30
CA VAL A 58 -23.71 -21.81 27.04
C VAL A 58 -24.76 -20.88 26.43
N ASN A 59 -25.69 -20.32 27.21
CA ASN A 59 -26.72 -19.41 26.71
C ASN A 59 -26.17 -18.09 26.16
N ASN A 60 -25.09 -17.56 26.75
CA ASN A 60 -24.45 -16.32 26.29
C ASN A 60 -23.33 -16.54 25.27
N HIS A 61 -22.92 -17.79 25.03
CA HIS A 61 -21.90 -18.11 24.03
C HIS A 61 -22.29 -17.53 22.66
N VAL A 62 -21.54 -16.56 22.17
CA VAL A 62 -21.75 -16.03 20.82
C VAL A 62 -20.96 -16.93 19.89
N PRO A 63 -21.62 -17.75 19.04
CA PRO A 63 -20.90 -18.43 17.98
C PRO A 63 -20.28 -17.34 17.12
N GLN A 64 -18.95 -17.28 17.07
CA GLN A 64 -18.29 -16.47 16.07
C GLN A 64 -18.82 -16.95 14.71
N ASN A 65 -19.29 -16.03 13.87
CA ASN A 65 -19.51 -16.33 12.46
C ASN A 65 -18.24 -16.97 11.96
N ILE A 66 -18.27 -18.29 11.80
CA ILE A 66 -17.22 -19.00 11.11
C ILE A 66 -17.22 -18.32 9.75
N ALA A 67 -16.12 -17.65 9.40
CA ALA A 67 -15.85 -17.40 8.00
C ALA A 67 -16.13 -18.74 7.31
N PRO A 68 -16.95 -18.77 6.24
CA PRO A 68 -17.42 -20.02 5.65
C PRO A 68 -16.23 -20.96 5.57
N ASP A 69 -16.42 -22.19 6.07
CA ASP A 69 -15.39 -23.22 6.13
C ASP A 69 -14.47 -23.04 4.93
N VAL A 70 -13.15 -23.06 5.17
CA VAL A 70 -12.23 -23.40 4.11
C VAL A 70 -12.69 -24.78 3.69
N ASN A 71 -13.56 -24.82 2.69
CA ASN A 71 -13.85 -26.02 1.96
C ASN A 71 -12.46 -26.51 1.62
N GLU A 72 -12.04 -27.62 2.23
CA GLU A 72 -11.19 -28.53 1.51
C GLU A 72 -11.78 -28.52 0.11
N VAL A 73 -10.99 -28.13 -0.88
CA VAL A 73 -11.36 -28.38 -2.27
C VAL A 73 -11.30 -29.89 -2.44
N LYS A 74 -12.23 -30.62 -1.80
CA LYS A 74 -12.86 -31.71 -2.47
C LYS A 74 -13.51 -31.05 -3.66
N ILE A 75 -12.99 -31.40 -4.82
CA ILE A 75 -13.78 -31.39 -6.04
C ILE A 75 -14.99 -32.28 -5.72
N VAL A 76 -15.99 -31.69 -5.09
CA VAL A 76 -17.35 -32.17 -5.24
C VAL A 76 -17.61 -31.80 -6.69
N GLU A 77 -17.49 -32.79 -7.57
CA GLU A 77 -18.14 -32.69 -8.86
C GLU A 77 -19.55 -32.23 -8.58
N SER A 78 -19.81 -30.95 -8.84
CA SER A 78 -21.16 -30.49 -9.04
C SER A 78 -21.69 -31.40 -10.15
N LEU A 79 -22.52 -32.36 -9.79
CA LEU A 79 -23.25 -33.24 -10.72
C LEU A 79 -24.25 -32.45 -11.58
N VAL A 80 -24.17 -31.12 -11.57
CA VAL A 80 -24.76 -30.24 -12.56
C VAL A 80 -23.63 -29.48 -13.27
N SER A 81 -22.71 -30.20 -13.91
CA SER A 81 -21.98 -29.60 -15.02
C SER A 81 -23.04 -29.27 -16.07
N LYS A 82 -23.46 -28.00 -16.18
CA LYS A 82 -24.22 -27.58 -17.35
C LYS A 82 -23.29 -27.87 -18.53
N LYS A 83 -23.70 -28.78 -19.40
CA LYS A 83 -22.98 -29.01 -20.65
C LYS A 83 -23.57 -28.08 -21.71
N ASP A 84 -22.75 -27.63 -22.65
CA ASP A 84 -23.29 -27.06 -23.88
C ASP A 84 -23.93 -28.16 -24.74
N ASP A 85 -24.50 -27.79 -25.88
CA ASP A 85 -25.17 -28.73 -26.78
C ASP A 85 -24.20 -29.78 -27.35
N ASP A 86 -22.88 -29.56 -27.23
CA ASP A 86 -21.80 -30.43 -27.67
C ASP A 86 -21.18 -31.28 -26.54
N GLY A 87 -21.66 -31.15 -25.30
CA GLY A 87 -21.22 -31.97 -24.17
C GLY A 87 -20.01 -31.43 -23.39
N ASN A 88 -19.51 -30.23 -23.70
CA ASN A 88 -18.40 -29.58 -22.99
C ASN A 88 -18.86 -28.96 -21.67
N GLN A 89 -17.97 -28.84 -20.68
CA GLN A 89 -18.29 -28.13 -19.44
C GLN A 89 -18.56 -26.65 -19.72
N LYS A 90 -19.76 -26.18 -19.36
CA LYS A 90 -20.14 -24.77 -19.41
C LYS A 90 -19.57 -24.05 -18.20
N VAL A 91 -18.35 -23.52 -18.36
CA VAL A 91 -17.79 -22.56 -17.40
C VAL A 91 -18.57 -21.26 -17.49
N THR A 92 -19.10 -20.78 -16.35
CA THR A 92 -19.70 -19.45 -16.28
C THR A 92 -18.64 -18.50 -15.75
N ILE A 93 -18.30 -17.48 -16.54
CA ILE A 93 -17.44 -16.38 -16.08
C ILE A 93 -18.19 -15.69 -14.94
N GLN A 94 -17.68 -15.79 -13.70
CA GLN A 94 -18.20 -14.96 -12.64
C GLN A 94 -17.89 -13.49 -12.97
N PRO A 95 -18.86 -12.57 -12.87
CA PRO A 95 -18.60 -11.16 -13.08
C PRO A 95 -17.55 -10.68 -12.07
N ARG A 96 -16.60 -9.88 -12.54
CA ARG A 96 -15.58 -9.26 -11.67
C ARG A 96 -16.31 -8.43 -10.61
N LEU A 97 -16.11 -8.76 -9.34
CA LEU A 97 -16.60 -7.94 -8.23
C LEU A 97 -15.61 -6.79 -8.02
N GLY A 98 -16.14 -5.59 -7.75
CA GLY A 98 -15.32 -4.41 -7.51
C GLY A 98 -14.91 -3.65 -8.78
N SER A 99 -14.03 -2.66 -8.58
CA SER A 99 -13.55 -1.77 -9.64
C SER A 99 -12.06 -1.98 -9.87
N GLY A 100 -11.65 -2.06 -11.14
CA GLY A 100 -10.24 -2.06 -11.50
C GLY A 100 -9.59 -0.73 -11.14
N VAL A 101 -8.44 -0.79 -10.47
CA VAL A 101 -7.66 0.38 -10.08
C VAL A 101 -6.21 0.15 -10.49
N THR A 102 -5.66 1.09 -11.27
CA THR A 102 -4.23 1.14 -11.56
C THR A 102 -3.59 2.19 -10.67
N ILE A 103 -2.57 1.79 -9.93
CA ILE A 103 -1.80 2.67 -9.05
C ILE A 103 -0.37 2.69 -9.56
N ILE A 104 0.14 3.87 -9.87
CA ILE A 104 1.51 4.05 -10.34
C ILE A 104 2.23 4.88 -9.29
N THR A 105 3.40 4.42 -8.86
CA THR A 105 4.23 5.15 -7.91
C THR A 105 4.70 6.47 -8.51
N HIS A 106 5.24 7.34 -7.67
CA HIS A 106 6.10 8.42 -8.16
C HIS A 106 7.34 7.85 -8.89
N ASN A 107 8.06 8.71 -9.62
CA ASN A 107 9.31 8.35 -10.27
C ASN A 107 10.44 8.35 -9.24
N PHE A 108 10.96 7.19 -8.89
CA PHE A 108 12.05 7.02 -7.93
C PHE A 108 13.39 7.63 -8.40
N GLY A 109 13.51 8.01 -9.68
CA GLY A 109 14.65 8.76 -10.22
C GLY A 109 14.50 10.28 -10.15
N ASP A 110 13.29 10.78 -9.89
CA ASP A 110 12.94 12.20 -9.85
C ASP A 110 12.24 12.58 -8.52
N PRO A 111 12.99 13.12 -7.55
CA PRO A 111 12.44 13.57 -6.27
C PRO A 111 11.32 14.61 -6.38
N CYS A 112 11.24 15.41 -7.45
CA CYS A 112 10.14 16.36 -7.65
C CYS A 112 8.77 15.67 -7.80
N THR A 113 8.74 14.34 -7.89
CA THR A 113 7.51 13.54 -7.94
C THR A 113 7.12 12.93 -6.59
N TRP A 114 7.93 13.06 -5.53
CA TRP A 114 7.76 12.34 -4.25
C TRP A 114 6.77 13.01 -3.29
N TYR A 115 5.52 13.14 -3.72
CA TYR A 115 4.54 13.99 -3.04
C TYR A 115 3.98 13.41 -1.72
N GLN A 116 3.88 12.08 -1.57
CA GLN A 116 3.11 11.48 -0.46
C GLN A 116 3.67 11.78 0.93
N ASN A 117 5.00 11.78 1.09
CA ASN A 117 5.69 12.11 2.34
C ASN A 117 6.31 13.52 2.33
N SER A 118 5.97 14.34 1.34
CA SER A 118 6.51 15.69 1.22
C SER A 118 6.10 16.59 2.39
N VAL A 119 6.91 17.60 2.67
CA VAL A 119 6.67 18.57 3.75
C VAL A 119 6.33 19.93 3.17
N GLU A 120 5.30 20.55 3.73
CA GLU A 120 4.86 21.90 3.36
C GLU A 120 5.77 22.97 3.98
N ILE A 121 6.08 23.99 3.19
CA ILE A 121 6.64 25.26 3.64
C ILE A 121 5.64 26.35 3.27
N VAL A 122 5.25 27.17 4.25
CA VAL A 122 4.26 28.22 4.09
C VAL A 122 4.93 29.58 4.19
N ASP A 123 4.65 30.44 3.21
CA ASP A 123 5.07 31.85 3.16
C ASP A 123 6.57 32.05 3.47
N GLU A 124 7.43 31.21 2.88
CA GLU A 124 8.88 31.40 2.97
C GLU A 124 9.27 32.69 2.26
N VAL A 125 9.87 33.63 3.00
CA VAL A 125 10.44 34.85 2.43
C VAL A 125 11.73 34.50 1.69
N LEU A 126 11.72 34.71 0.38
CA LEU A 126 12.84 34.38 -0.49
C LEU A 126 13.86 35.52 -0.55
N SER A 127 15.13 35.15 -0.68
CA SER A 127 16.21 36.10 -0.97
C SER A 127 16.60 36.03 -2.45
N PRO A 128 17.04 37.16 -3.04
CA PRO A 128 17.64 37.14 -4.37
C PRO A 128 18.85 36.20 -4.39
N LYS A 129 18.94 35.36 -5.43
CA LYS A 129 20.03 34.40 -5.60
C LYS A 129 21.38 35.09 -5.69
N VAL A 130 21.43 36.26 -6.34
CA VAL A 130 22.59 37.14 -6.40
C VAL A 130 22.24 38.45 -5.68
N PRO A 131 23.04 38.90 -4.70
CA PRO A 131 22.76 40.15 -3.98
C PRO A 131 22.59 41.33 -4.93
N ALA A 132 21.56 42.15 -4.68
CA ALA A 132 21.18 43.32 -5.50
C ALA A 132 20.75 43.02 -6.96
N VAL A 133 20.53 41.75 -7.32
CA VAL A 133 19.95 41.35 -8.61
C VAL A 133 18.61 40.65 -8.34
N TYR A 134 17.51 41.30 -8.69
CA TYR A 134 16.16 40.92 -8.27
C TYR A 134 15.36 40.18 -9.36
N ASP A 135 16.05 39.41 -10.21
CA ASP A 135 15.47 38.59 -11.27
C ASP A 135 15.27 37.13 -10.84
N VAL A 136 16.22 36.59 -10.08
CA VAL A 136 16.22 35.20 -9.63
C VAL A 136 16.19 35.14 -8.11
N TYR A 137 15.24 34.37 -7.58
CA TYR A 137 15.07 34.11 -6.14
C TYR A 137 15.25 32.63 -5.87
N LYS A 138 15.74 32.29 -4.67
CA LYS A 138 15.97 30.91 -4.25
C LYS A 138 15.28 30.61 -2.93
N CYS A 139 14.60 29.46 -2.85
CA CYS A 139 14.06 28.95 -1.59
C CYS A 139 15.07 28.06 -0.85
N SER A 140 14.74 27.77 0.40
CA SER A 140 15.58 27.04 1.36
C SER A 140 15.72 25.55 1.04
N LYS A 141 14.92 25.04 0.11
CA LYS A 141 14.83 23.62 -0.25
C LYS A 141 15.00 23.44 -1.75
N THR A 142 15.37 22.22 -2.12
CA THR A 142 15.43 21.72 -3.49
C THR A 142 14.40 20.61 -3.64
N ASN A 143 14.24 20.06 -4.85
CA ASN A 143 13.31 18.95 -5.12
C ASN A 143 11.87 19.27 -4.71
N ILE A 144 11.39 20.40 -5.21
CA ILE A 144 10.04 20.90 -4.99
C ILE A 144 9.06 20.02 -5.76
N ILE A 145 7.92 19.70 -5.16
CA ILE A 145 6.92 18.84 -5.80
C ILE A 145 6.33 19.55 -7.02
N ASP A 146 6.35 18.88 -8.16
CA ASP A 146 5.81 19.35 -9.43
C ASP A 146 4.65 18.47 -9.87
N ILE A 147 3.44 19.03 -9.81
CA ILE A 147 2.21 18.38 -10.28
C ILE A 147 1.62 19.07 -11.52
N GLU A 148 2.30 20.10 -12.06
CA GLU A 148 1.74 20.97 -13.10
C GLU A 148 2.30 20.66 -14.49
N HIS A 149 3.45 19.99 -14.57
CA HIS A 149 4.17 19.75 -15.82
C HIS A 149 4.16 18.28 -16.27
N GLY A 150 3.17 17.48 -15.83
CA GLY A 150 3.00 16.11 -16.29
C GLY A 150 4.10 15.14 -15.83
N ARG A 151 4.85 15.48 -14.78
CA ARG A 151 5.91 14.60 -14.22
C ARG A 151 5.35 13.39 -13.48
N ILE A 152 4.14 13.52 -12.94
CA ILE A 152 3.46 12.47 -12.18
C ILE A 152 2.38 11.86 -13.06
N THR A 153 2.33 10.52 -13.11
CA THR A 153 1.24 9.85 -13.82
C THR A 153 -0.07 10.00 -13.05
N PHE A 154 -1.15 10.36 -13.75
CA PHE A 154 -2.44 10.71 -13.15
C PHE A 154 -2.37 11.91 -12.19
N ASP A 155 -1.60 12.94 -12.55
CA ASP A 155 -1.47 14.18 -11.77
C ASP A 155 -2.82 14.86 -11.50
N GLU A 156 -3.82 14.65 -12.36
CA GLU A 156 -5.19 15.13 -12.15
C GLU A 156 -5.87 14.56 -10.90
N ARG A 157 -5.36 13.44 -10.37
CA ARG A 157 -5.86 12.78 -9.16
C ARG A 157 -5.06 13.17 -7.91
N VAL A 158 -3.97 13.89 -8.08
CA VAL A 158 -3.16 14.40 -6.98
C VAL A 158 -3.76 15.71 -6.47
N ASP A 159 -3.74 15.88 -5.15
CA ASP A 159 -4.31 17.06 -4.49
C ASP A 159 -3.62 18.35 -4.96
N GLN A 160 -4.40 19.30 -5.48
CA GLN A 160 -3.92 20.58 -6.00
C GLN A 160 -3.27 21.47 -4.93
N LYS A 161 -3.31 21.07 -3.65
CA LYS A 161 -2.51 21.73 -2.62
C LYS A 161 -1.02 21.77 -2.99
N TYR A 162 -0.47 20.74 -3.64
CA TYR A 162 0.97 20.66 -3.92
C TYR A 162 1.49 21.68 -4.95
N CYS A 163 0.62 22.40 -5.67
CA CYS A 163 1.02 23.50 -6.53
C CYS A 163 1.74 24.59 -5.74
N ILE A 164 2.79 25.16 -6.33
CA ILE A 164 3.48 26.30 -5.76
C ILE A 164 2.55 27.52 -5.72
N ARG A 165 2.74 28.40 -4.73
CA ARG A 165 2.08 29.72 -4.71
C ARG A 165 3.10 30.80 -4.45
N VAL A 166 3.33 31.62 -5.46
CA VAL A 166 4.21 32.79 -5.39
C VAL A 166 3.38 33.99 -4.96
N LYS A 167 3.85 34.74 -3.96
CA LYS A 167 3.33 36.05 -3.61
C LYS A 167 4.44 37.09 -3.76
N VAL A 168 4.10 38.25 -4.32
CA VAL A 168 4.95 39.44 -4.31
C VAL A 168 4.19 40.52 -3.55
N ASN A 169 4.77 41.03 -2.46
CA ASN A 169 4.12 41.98 -1.55
C ASN A 169 2.73 41.51 -1.09
N ASP A 170 2.64 40.24 -0.66
CA ASP A 170 1.41 39.54 -0.24
C ASP A 170 0.33 39.35 -1.31
N VAL A 171 0.57 39.77 -2.56
CA VAL A 171 -0.32 39.52 -3.71
C VAL A 171 0.10 38.26 -4.43
N ILE A 172 -0.84 37.31 -4.62
CA ILE A 172 -0.58 36.08 -5.39
C ILE A 172 -0.30 36.45 -6.85
N VAL A 173 0.82 35.97 -7.36
CA VAL A 173 1.24 36.11 -8.75
C VAL A 173 1.16 34.74 -9.43
N THR A 174 0.50 34.68 -10.60
CA THR A 174 0.27 33.43 -11.34
C THR A 174 0.97 33.38 -12.70
N SER A 175 1.67 34.44 -13.09
CA SER A 175 2.38 34.55 -14.36
C SER A 175 3.55 35.53 -14.28
N GLY A 176 4.38 35.61 -15.33
CA GLY A 176 5.55 36.50 -15.37
C GLY A 176 6.79 35.93 -14.66
N PHE A 177 6.77 34.63 -14.33
CA PHE A 177 7.92 33.91 -13.80
C PHE A 177 7.99 32.49 -14.36
N THR A 178 9.15 31.86 -14.21
CA THR A 178 9.34 30.40 -14.35
C THR A 178 9.88 29.84 -13.04
N PHE A 179 9.64 28.55 -12.80
CA PHE A 179 10.10 27.86 -11.60
C PHE A 179 10.95 26.65 -11.98
N ASN A 180 12.14 26.54 -11.38
CA ASN A 180 12.99 25.36 -11.44
C ASN A 180 12.74 24.54 -10.18
N TYR A 181 12.04 23.42 -10.32
CA TYR A 181 11.59 22.58 -9.22
C TYR A 181 12.75 21.80 -8.58
N GLU A 182 13.75 21.43 -9.36
CA GLU A 182 14.94 20.74 -8.89
C GLU A 182 15.77 21.64 -7.98
N ASP A 183 16.05 22.87 -8.42
CA ASP A 183 16.94 23.79 -7.71
C ASP A 183 16.22 24.69 -6.68
N GLY A 184 14.89 24.75 -6.72
CA GLY A 184 14.08 25.62 -5.88
C GLY A 184 14.26 27.10 -6.24
N GLU A 185 14.24 27.42 -7.54
CA GLU A 185 14.55 28.76 -8.04
C GLU A 185 13.41 29.37 -8.86
N ILE A 186 13.08 30.62 -8.55
CA ILE A 186 12.11 31.43 -9.30
C ILE A 186 12.89 32.39 -10.18
N THR A 187 12.57 32.45 -11.48
CA THR A 187 13.09 33.48 -12.39
C THR A 187 11.95 34.35 -12.87
N PHE A 188 11.95 35.63 -12.50
CA PHE A 188 11.00 36.62 -12.99
C PHE A 188 11.42 37.14 -14.36
N GLN A 189 10.46 37.25 -15.29
CA GLN A 189 10.71 37.76 -16.64
C GLN A 189 11.07 39.26 -16.63
N THR A 190 10.52 40.01 -15.67
CA THR A 190 10.89 41.39 -15.38
C THR A 190 11.48 41.43 -13.97
N PRO A 191 12.72 41.92 -13.79
CA PRO A 191 13.31 42.04 -12.46
C PRO A 191 12.43 42.86 -11.52
N LEU A 192 12.32 42.40 -10.28
CA LEU A 192 11.63 43.11 -9.21
C LEU A 192 12.50 44.26 -8.68
N THR A 193 11.96 45.03 -7.74
CA THR A 193 12.68 46.11 -7.06
C THR A 193 13.20 45.66 -5.70
N SER A 194 14.13 46.43 -5.13
CA SER A 194 14.72 46.11 -3.82
C SER A 194 13.75 46.16 -2.64
N ASN A 195 12.56 46.71 -2.83
CA ASN A 195 11.52 46.81 -1.81
C ASN A 195 10.48 45.69 -1.92
N ASP A 196 10.53 44.89 -2.99
CA ASP A 196 9.57 43.82 -3.20
C ASP A 196 9.91 42.61 -2.33
N GLU A 197 8.93 42.14 -1.57
CA GLU A 197 9.04 40.91 -0.79
C GLU A 197 8.44 39.74 -1.57
N VAL A 198 9.25 38.73 -1.85
CA VAL A 198 8.81 37.49 -2.50
C VAL A 198 8.59 36.42 -1.44
N LYS A 199 7.36 35.89 -1.37
CA LYS A 199 7.01 34.75 -0.52
C LYS A 199 6.62 33.56 -1.36
N LEU A 200 7.03 32.36 -0.94
CA LEU A 200 6.69 31.11 -1.61
C LEU A 200 6.05 30.12 -0.64
N LYS A 201 4.94 29.54 -1.06
CA LYS A 201 4.38 28.33 -0.46
C LYS A 201 4.62 27.16 -1.41
N PHE A 202 5.13 26.05 -0.87
CA PHE A 202 5.51 24.88 -1.66
C PHE A 202 5.63 23.62 -0.80
N TRP A 203 5.79 22.47 -1.45
CA TRP A 203 6.11 21.20 -0.82
C TRP A 203 7.44 20.69 -1.36
N TYR A 204 8.25 20.06 -0.51
CA TYR A 204 9.51 19.46 -0.94
C TYR A 204 9.59 17.99 -0.53
N ALA A 205 10.29 17.21 -1.35
CA ALA A 205 10.49 15.78 -1.12
C ALA A 205 11.38 15.52 0.11
N THR A 206 11.01 14.51 0.90
CA THR A 206 11.77 14.05 2.07
C THR A 206 12.32 12.65 1.88
N ASP A 207 11.48 11.73 1.44
CA ASP A 207 11.83 10.35 1.17
C ASP A 207 11.09 9.80 -0.05
N SER A 208 11.59 8.67 -0.54
CA SER A 208 11.06 7.93 -1.68
C SER A 208 9.96 6.93 -1.30
N VAL A 209 9.35 7.02 -0.11
CA VAL A 209 8.31 6.06 0.26
C VAL A 209 7.03 6.38 -0.49
N PHE A 210 6.54 5.39 -1.25
CA PHE A 210 5.21 5.39 -1.84
C PHE A 210 4.37 4.31 -1.17
N THR A 211 3.26 4.72 -0.56
CA THR A 211 2.33 3.86 0.17
C THR A 211 1.10 3.57 -0.66
N ILE A 212 0.73 2.29 -0.69
CA ILE A 212 -0.46 1.75 -1.34
C ILE A 212 -1.30 1.09 -0.25
N ALA A 213 -2.51 1.59 -0.07
CA ALA A 213 -3.44 1.07 0.91
C ALA A 213 -4.87 1.10 0.35
N PRO A 214 -5.74 0.15 0.73
CA PRO A 214 -7.16 0.26 0.48
C PRO A 214 -7.75 1.47 1.21
N THR A 215 -8.74 2.11 0.60
CA THR A 215 -9.55 3.14 1.26
C THR A 215 -10.40 2.53 2.36
N ALA A 216 -10.88 3.36 3.30
CA ALA A 216 -11.65 2.88 4.44
C ALA A 216 -12.90 2.08 4.00
N GLY A 217 -13.06 0.88 4.57
CA GLY A 217 -14.17 -0.03 4.25
C GLY A 217 -13.97 -0.85 2.97
N LYS A 218 -12.81 -0.72 2.30
CA LYS A 218 -12.47 -1.46 1.09
C LYS A 218 -11.34 -2.46 1.33
N LYS A 219 -11.26 -3.48 0.47
CA LYS A 219 -10.08 -4.32 0.28
C LYS A 219 -9.50 -4.09 -1.10
N LEU A 220 -8.18 -4.17 -1.20
CA LEU A 220 -7.44 -4.06 -2.44
C LEU A 220 -6.79 -5.41 -2.74
N LYS A 221 -7.14 -6.01 -3.88
CA LYS A 221 -6.51 -7.23 -4.38
C LYS A 221 -5.47 -6.84 -5.43
N ILE A 222 -4.20 -7.13 -5.17
CA ILE A 222 -3.14 -6.93 -6.17
C ILE A 222 -3.13 -8.15 -7.10
N GLU A 223 -3.34 -7.92 -8.39
CA GLU A 223 -3.35 -8.97 -9.42
C GLU A 223 -1.98 -9.02 -10.12
N HIS A 224 -1.44 -7.85 -10.48
CA HIS A 224 -0.25 -7.73 -11.30
C HIS A 224 0.60 -6.55 -10.83
N VAL A 225 1.92 -6.70 -10.92
CA VAL A 225 2.88 -5.64 -10.66
C VAL A 225 3.89 -5.56 -11.78
N GLU A 226 4.20 -4.33 -12.16
CA GLU A 226 5.17 -3.99 -13.19
C GLU A 226 6.17 -2.98 -12.64
N THR A 227 7.47 -3.24 -12.81
CA THR A 227 8.54 -2.28 -12.53
C THR A 227 9.21 -1.85 -13.83
N GLN A 228 9.42 -0.55 -13.98
CA GLN A 228 9.92 0.07 -15.20
C GLN A 228 11.18 0.88 -14.94
N PHE A 229 12.22 0.71 -15.76
CA PHE A 229 13.46 1.51 -15.72
C PHE A 229 13.87 1.98 -17.12
N SER A 230 14.23 3.25 -17.28
CA SER A 230 14.65 3.80 -18.58
C SER A 230 16.16 3.70 -18.85
N ALA A 231 16.91 3.09 -17.94
CA ALA A 231 18.35 2.88 -18.06
C ALA A 231 18.82 1.75 -17.13
N ASP A 232 20.04 1.27 -17.35
CA ASP A 232 20.74 0.37 -16.43
C ASP A 232 21.02 1.08 -15.09
N VAL A 233 20.34 0.63 -14.04
CA VAL A 233 20.34 1.25 -12.71
C VAL A 233 21.51 0.82 -11.84
N ASP A 234 21.99 1.76 -11.03
CA ASP A 234 23.10 1.58 -10.13
C ASP A 234 22.64 1.13 -8.74
N MET A 235 22.37 -0.16 -8.61
CA MET A 235 21.84 -0.74 -7.36
C MET A 235 22.91 -1.46 -6.52
N VAL A 236 23.91 -2.07 -7.17
CA VAL A 236 24.84 -3.01 -6.51
C VAL A 236 25.65 -2.29 -5.44
N GLY A 237 25.32 -2.56 -4.17
CA GLY A 237 25.99 -1.96 -3.01
C GLY A 237 25.65 -0.49 -2.77
N LYS A 238 24.69 0.08 -3.51
CA LYS A 238 24.32 1.50 -3.45
C LYS A 238 22.86 1.69 -3.10
N THR A 239 21.94 1.18 -3.92
CA THR A 239 20.50 1.37 -3.74
C THR A 239 19.77 0.03 -3.74
N GLU A 240 18.94 -0.21 -2.73
CA GLU A 240 18.01 -1.34 -2.66
C GLU A 240 16.59 -0.85 -2.91
N ALA A 241 15.88 -1.45 -3.86
CA ALA A 241 14.43 -1.27 -3.94
C ALA A 241 13.76 -2.15 -2.88
N ARG A 242 12.88 -1.56 -2.06
CA ARG A 242 12.20 -2.25 -0.96
C ARG A 242 10.71 -2.28 -1.19
N PHE A 243 10.14 -3.46 -1.06
CA PHE A 243 8.70 -3.70 -1.03
C PHE A 243 8.38 -4.23 0.35
N GLU A 244 7.64 -3.45 1.12
CA GLU A 244 7.35 -3.73 2.52
C GLU A 244 5.85 -3.87 2.74
N GLU A 245 5.44 -5.01 3.29
CA GLU A 245 4.07 -5.27 3.71
C GLU A 245 3.91 -4.87 5.17
N TRP A 246 3.01 -3.94 5.44
CA TRP A 246 2.71 -3.40 6.75
C TRP A 246 1.23 -3.62 7.07
N GLY A 247 0.91 -3.61 8.36
CA GLY A 247 -0.48 -3.59 8.84
C GLY A 247 -0.52 -3.31 10.33
N TYR A 248 -1.72 -3.21 10.90
CA TYR A 248 -1.87 -2.92 12.33
C TYR A 248 -1.15 -3.95 13.19
N ASN A 249 -0.49 -3.45 14.24
CA ASN A 249 0.05 -4.27 15.30
C ASN A 249 -1.11 -4.64 16.24
N PRO A 250 -1.49 -5.92 16.36
CA PRO A 250 -2.60 -6.33 17.21
C PRO A 250 -2.35 -6.04 18.70
N ALA A 251 -1.09 -5.91 19.12
CA ALA A 251 -0.72 -5.57 20.49
C ALA A 251 -0.65 -4.05 20.76
N ASN A 252 -0.74 -3.21 19.72
CA ASN A 252 -0.54 -1.76 19.85
C ASN A 252 -1.30 -0.99 18.76
N LEU A 253 -2.63 -1.00 18.80
CA LEU A 253 -3.46 -0.22 17.89
C LEU A 253 -3.40 1.28 18.22
N PRO A 254 -3.40 2.20 17.22
CA PRO A 254 -3.46 1.95 15.76
C PRO A 254 -2.08 1.86 15.08
N ASN A 255 -1.00 1.63 15.84
CA ASN A 255 0.35 1.59 15.27
C ASN A 255 0.52 0.38 14.34
N LYS A 256 1.23 0.58 13.24
CA LYS A 256 1.52 -0.48 12.26
C LYS A 256 2.84 -1.18 12.57
N MET A 257 2.95 -2.44 12.16
CA MET A 257 4.18 -3.21 12.17
C MET A 257 4.52 -3.73 10.78
N LEU A 258 5.81 -3.86 10.52
CA LEU A 258 6.33 -4.51 9.33
C LEU A 258 6.08 -6.02 9.43
N TYR A 259 5.38 -6.60 8.47
CA TYR A 259 5.15 -8.04 8.36
C TYR A 259 6.20 -8.71 7.50
N LYS A 260 6.47 -8.13 6.32
CA LYS A 260 7.40 -8.70 5.35
C LYS A 260 8.13 -7.60 4.61
N ARG A 261 9.40 -7.84 4.33
CA ARG A 261 10.22 -6.98 3.46
C ARG A 261 10.87 -7.83 2.38
N THR A 262 10.58 -7.50 1.12
CA THR A 262 11.33 -7.97 -0.05
C THR A 262 12.32 -6.88 -0.45
N ARG A 263 13.54 -7.28 -0.80
CA ARG A 263 14.64 -6.37 -1.17
C ARG A 263 15.23 -6.80 -2.50
N TYR A 264 15.26 -5.88 -3.45
CA TYR A 264 15.99 -6.03 -4.71
C TYR A 264 17.26 -5.18 -4.66
N LYS A 265 18.40 -5.84 -4.80
CA LYS A 265 19.75 -5.25 -4.71
C LYS A 265 20.40 -5.09 -6.07
N ASN A 266 19.81 -5.67 -7.12
CA ASN A 266 20.27 -5.62 -8.49
C ASN A 266 19.12 -6.00 -9.45
N ILE A 267 19.31 -5.70 -10.74
CA ILE A 267 18.34 -6.03 -11.79
C ILE A 267 18.15 -7.56 -11.97
N ALA A 268 19.17 -8.37 -11.72
CA ALA A 268 19.03 -9.83 -11.83
C ALA A 268 17.94 -10.37 -10.88
N GLN A 269 17.78 -9.80 -9.68
CA GLN A 269 16.72 -10.19 -8.76
C GLN A 269 15.31 -9.81 -9.26
N PHE A 270 15.16 -8.73 -10.03
CA PHE A 270 13.89 -8.43 -10.69
C PHE A 270 13.60 -9.42 -11.83
N ILE A 271 14.63 -9.81 -12.58
CA ILE A 271 14.52 -10.83 -13.64
C ILE A 271 14.12 -12.19 -13.02
N ASP A 272 14.76 -12.60 -11.94
CA ASP A 272 14.52 -13.89 -11.27
C ASP A 272 13.07 -14.00 -10.74
N GLU A 273 12.44 -12.89 -10.37
CA GLU A 273 11.05 -12.85 -9.90
C GLU A 273 10.02 -12.56 -11.00
N SER A 274 10.46 -12.03 -12.14
CA SER A 274 9.56 -11.75 -13.25
C SER A 274 8.97 -13.04 -13.85
N ASN A 275 7.65 -13.07 -14.03
CA ASN A 275 6.92 -14.23 -14.58
C ASN A 275 7.22 -14.45 -16.07
N ASN A 276 7.68 -13.41 -16.76
CA ASN A 276 8.13 -13.48 -18.14
C ASN A 276 9.64 -13.72 -18.16
N ARG A 277 10.09 -14.75 -18.88
CA ARG A 277 11.52 -15.04 -19.10
C ARG A 277 12.28 -13.91 -19.83
N PHE A 278 11.60 -12.84 -20.24
CA PHE A 278 12.15 -11.70 -20.94
C PHE A 278 11.62 -10.40 -20.34
N CYS A 279 12.54 -9.51 -19.97
CA CYS A 279 12.27 -8.08 -19.81
C CYS A 279 11.62 -7.58 -21.11
N ALA A 280 10.43 -7.00 -21.03
CA ALA A 280 9.86 -6.33 -22.20
C ALA A 280 10.62 -5.01 -22.42
N GLU A 281 10.87 -4.67 -23.67
CA GLU A 281 11.50 -3.41 -24.05
C GLU A 281 10.48 -2.58 -24.85
N LEU A 282 10.31 -1.33 -24.44
CA LEU A 282 9.54 -0.35 -25.17
C LEU A 282 10.50 0.66 -25.78
N SER A 283 10.47 0.76 -27.11
CA SER A 283 11.27 1.75 -27.85
C SER A 283 10.90 3.17 -27.43
N PRO A 284 11.86 4.12 -27.49
CA PRO A 284 11.58 5.55 -27.33
C PRO A 284 10.41 5.99 -28.21
N ILE A 285 9.51 6.80 -27.64
CA ILE A 285 8.36 7.39 -28.36
C ILE A 285 7.99 8.72 -27.70
N ASP A 286 7.82 9.75 -28.53
CA ASP A 286 7.46 11.10 -28.08
C ASP A 286 8.39 11.65 -26.97
N ASN A 287 7.86 11.95 -25.78
CA ASN A 287 8.60 12.46 -24.63
C ASN A 287 9.41 11.40 -23.88
N LEU A 288 9.31 10.12 -24.26
CA LEU A 288 10.20 9.05 -23.80
C LEU A 288 11.40 8.96 -24.76
N SER A 289 12.52 9.53 -24.32
CA SER A 289 13.77 9.60 -25.09
C SER A 289 14.67 8.37 -24.95
N LYS A 290 14.41 7.50 -23.98
CA LYS A 290 15.16 6.26 -23.71
C LYS A 290 14.28 5.01 -23.82
N THR A 291 14.90 3.89 -24.16
CA THR A 291 14.23 2.59 -24.10
C THR A 291 13.78 2.30 -22.66
N LEU A 292 12.54 1.84 -22.50
CA LEU A 292 12.01 1.45 -21.20
C LEU A 292 12.08 -0.06 -21.05
N HIS A 293 12.75 -0.51 -19.98
CA HIS A 293 12.84 -1.90 -19.57
C HIS A 293 11.74 -2.20 -18.55
N VAL A 294 10.94 -3.22 -18.84
CA VAL A 294 9.72 -3.56 -18.12
C VAL A 294 9.83 -4.96 -17.53
N PHE A 295 9.76 -5.05 -16.20
CA PHE A 295 9.79 -6.28 -15.42
C PHE A 295 8.43 -6.54 -14.81
N VAL A 296 7.88 -7.72 -15.05
CA VAL A 296 6.49 -8.05 -14.75
C VAL A 296 6.42 -9.31 -13.91
N TRP A 297 5.65 -9.27 -12.82
CA TRP A 297 5.26 -10.47 -12.08
C TRP A 297 3.78 -10.41 -11.68
N ASP A 298 3.10 -11.51 -11.94
CA ASP A 298 1.75 -11.78 -11.46
C ASP A 298 1.82 -12.45 -10.09
N TYR A 299 0.87 -12.11 -9.24
CA TYR A 299 0.66 -12.89 -8.02
C TYR A 299 -0.29 -14.04 -8.33
N PRO A 300 0.20 -15.31 -8.41
CA PRO A 300 -0.65 -16.46 -8.74
C PRO A 300 -1.77 -16.68 -7.70
N VAL A 301 -1.59 -16.13 -6.50
CA VAL A 301 -2.64 -15.98 -5.49
C VAL A 301 -2.77 -14.48 -5.19
N SER A 302 -3.96 -13.91 -5.40
CA SER A 302 -4.18 -12.48 -5.18
C SER A 302 -3.78 -12.08 -3.76
N ARG A 303 -2.87 -11.11 -3.63
CA ARG A 303 -2.56 -10.52 -2.31
C ARG A 303 -3.68 -9.56 -1.95
N VAL A 304 -4.48 -9.91 -0.94
CA VAL A 304 -5.62 -9.12 -0.47
C VAL A 304 -5.19 -8.26 0.71
N MET A 305 -5.19 -6.94 0.55
CA MET A 305 -4.99 -5.98 1.62
C MET A 305 -6.34 -5.46 2.10
N LYS A 306 -6.58 -5.49 3.41
CA LYS A 306 -7.80 -4.98 4.04
C LYS A 306 -7.53 -3.69 4.82
N SER A 307 -8.34 -2.67 4.60
CA SER A 307 -8.35 -1.42 5.36
C SER A 307 -8.61 -1.66 6.85
N SER A 308 -9.48 -2.62 7.21
CA SER A 308 -9.74 -3.01 8.62
C SER A 308 -8.50 -3.55 9.34
N GLN A 309 -7.54 -4.09 8.60
CA GLN A 309 -6.27 -4.58 9.11
C GLN A 309 -5.16 -3.52 9.05
N GLY A 310 -5.48 -2.31 8.56
CA GLY A 310 -4.48 -1.26 8.29
C GLY A 310 -3.44 -1.68 7.26
N ALA A 311 -3.76 -2.69 6.45
CA ALA A 311 -2.82 -3.32 5.54
C ALA A 311 -2.37 -2.33 4.46
N GLU A 312 -1.07 -2.25 4.22
CA GLU A 312 -0.50 -1.41 3.18
C GLU A 312 0.79 -2.02 2.63
N VAL A 313 1.12 -1.67 1.39
CA VAL A 313 2.42 -1.92 0.79
C VAL A 313 3.15 -0.59 0.67
N ARG A 314 4.40 -0.55 1.14
CA ARG A 314 5.31 0.58 0.96
C ARG A 314 6.40 0.18 -0.02
N VAL A 315 6.59 0.99 -1.05
CA VAL A 315 7.68 0.88 -2.02
C VAL A 315 8.65 2.02 -1.79
N SER A 316 9.95 1.76 -1.76
CA SER A 316 10.96 2.81 -1.54
C SER A 316 12.33 2.45 -2.11
N MET A 317 13.18 3.46 -2.30
CA MET A 317 14.59 3.32 -2.64
C MET A 317 15.44 3.57 -1.41
N TYR A 318 16.16 2.54 -0.95
CA TYR A 318 17.04 2.62 0.21
C TYR A 318 18.50 2.75 -0.19
N ASP A 319 19.14 3.83 0.25
CA ASP A 319 20.57 4.02 0.12
C ASP A 319 21.32 3.21 1.18
N VAL A 320 22.06 2.22 0.71
CA VAL A 320 22.86 1.31 1.54
C VAL A 320 23.97 2.06 2.30
N SER A 321 24.51 3.13 1.71
CA SER A 321 25.65 3.86 2.28
C SER A 321 25.24 4.75 3.46
N THR A 322 24.09 5.40 3.36
CA THR A 322 23.61 6.35 4.39
C THR A 322 22.56 5.74 5.31
N GLY A 323 21.91 4.66 4.88
CA GLY A 323 20.76 4.07 5.58
C GLY A 323 19.47 4.87 5.44
N LEU A 324 19.41 5.81 4.50
CA LEU A 324 18.29 6.73 4.28
C LEU A 324 17.48 6.35 3.03
N LEU A 325 16.31 6.97 2.89
CA LEU A 325 15.37 6.78 1.77
C LEU A 325 15.26 8.04 0.89
N ASP A 326 16.20 8.98 1.05
CA ASP A 326 16.15 10.35 0.53
C ASP A 326 16.88 10.54 -0.81
N LYS A 327 17.57 9.50 -1.29
CA LYS A 327 18.31 9.57 -2.55
C LYS A 327 17.58 8.94 -3.72
N PRO A 328 17.47 9.65 -4.86
CA PRO A 328 16.89 9.06 -6.04
C PRO A 328 17.78 7.96 -6.60
N ILE A 329 17.16 6.95 -7.19
CA ILE A 329 17.89 5.94 -7.94
C ILE A 329 18.56 6.60 -9.16
N LYS A 330 19.80 6.20 -9.43
CA LYS A 330 20.61 6.71 -10.55
C LYS A 330 20.95 5.57 -11.51
N ASN A 331 21.32 5.94 -12.73
CA ASN A 331 21.90 4.97 -13.67
C ASN A 331 23.38 4.67 -13.30
N LYS A 332 23.99 3.66 -13.93
CA LYS A 332 25.40 3.26 -13.66
C LYS A 332 26.46 4.35 -13.86
N THR A 333 26.15 5.40 -14.61
CA THR A 333 27.05 6.55 -14.81
C THR A 333 26.70 7.73 -13.91
N ASN A 334 25.90 7.50 -12.86
CA ASN A 334 25.41 8.51 -11.92
C ASN A 334 24.50 9.59 -12.54
N GLY A 335 23.92 9.30 -13.71
CA GLY A 335 22.91 10.14 -14.36
C GLY A 335 21.50 9.89 -13.84
N ASN A 336 20.61 10.85 -14.10
CA ASN A 336 19.18 10.74 -13.78
C ASN A 336 18.49 9.70 -14.68
N LEU A 337 17.42 9.09 -14.16
CA LEU A 337 16.52 8.27 -14.96
C LEU A 337 15.32 9.09 -15.40
N GLU A 338 15.00 8.97 -16.69
CA GLU A 338 13.72 9.45 -17.24
C GLU A 338 12.54 8.71 -16.61
N ARG A 339 12.70 7.41 -16.27
CA ARG A 339 11.66 6.64 -15.60
C ARG A 339 12.24 5.56 -14.69
N ALA A 340 11.75 5.54 -13.45
CA ALA A 340 11.94 4.49 -12.46
C ALA A 340 10.64 4.38 -11.65
N THR A 341 9.68 3.57 -12.08
CA THR A 341 8.32 3.52 -11.50
C THR A 341 7.86 2.08 -11.27
N VAL A 342 6.90 1.91 -10.38
CA VAL A 342 6.18 0.64 -10.20
C VAL A 342 4.69 0.87 -10.42
N ALA A 343 4.07 0.03 -11.25
CA ALA A 343 2.63 0.01 -11.47
C ALA A 343 2.01 -1.23 -10.80
N PHE A 344 0.90 -1.01 -10.10
CA PHE A 344 0.11 -2.02 -9.43
C PHE A 344 -1.28 -2.04 -10.07
N TYR A 345 -1.65 -3.19 -10.63
CA TYR A 345 -2.97 -3.42 -11.17
C TYR A 345 -3.77 -4.18 -10.13
N CYS A 346 -4.84 -3.54 -9.67
CA CYS A 346 -5.59 -3.98 -8.52
C CYS A 346 -7.09 -4.05 -8.80
N VAL A 347 -7.79 -4.78 -7.94
CA VAL A 347 -9.24 -4.70 -7.78
C VAL A 347 -9.57 -4.14 -6.43
N SER A 348 -10.34 -3.05 -6.39
CA SER A 348 -10.91 -2.50 -5.17
C SER A 348 -12.31 -3.04 -4.98
N GLU A 349 -12.57 -3.70 -3.85
CA GLU A 349 -13.86 -4.28 -3.47
C GLU A 349 -14.28 -3.79 -2.09
N ASP A 350 -15.57 -3.86 -1.78
CA ASP A 350 -16.02 -3.78 -0.39
C ASP A 350 -15.45 -4.93 0.44
N GLU A 351 -15.12 -4.67 1.70
CA GLU A 351 -14.57 -5.68 2.60
C GLU A 351 -15.53 -6.83 2.88
#